data_AF-A0A1F9PRA5-F1
#
_entry.id   AF-A0A1F9PRA5-F1
#
_cell.length_a   1.000
_cell.length_b   1.000
_cell.length_c   1.000
_cell.angle_alpha   90.00
_cell.angle_beta   90.00
_cell.angle_gamma   90.00
#
_symmetry.space_group_name_H-M   'P 1'
#
loop_
_entity.id
_entity.type
_entity.pdbx_description
1 polymer ?
#
loop_
_entity_poly.entity_id
_entity_poly.type
_entity_poly.pdbx_seq_one_letter_code
_entity_poly.pdbx_strand_id
1 'polypeptide(L)'
;MPSLTDSIKLFTSLNRAPGPTWTAATKRKAPHKPLLLLAVLDLVHRGVITAPFIAVTGDLVELNELFNLYWRRIIPIGQTSSIAFPFSRLDRETFWQLVPKPGMAMNETNCF
;
A
#
# COMPACT_ATOMS: atom_id res chain seq x y z
N MET A 1 5.21 -15.88 14.78
CA MET A 1 5.14 -15.66 13.32
C MET A 1 3.75 -16.07 12.86
N PRO A 2 2.97 -15.22 12.18
CA PRO A 2 1.67 -15.60 11.63
C PRO A 2 1.84 -16.78 10.65
N SER A 3 0.88 -17.70 10.62
CA SER A 3 0.87 -18.74 9.59
C SER A 3 0.55 -18.14 8.22
N LEU A 4 0.85 -18.85 7.12
CA LEU A 4 0.44 -18.42 5.78
C LEU A 4 -1.07 -18.17 5.70
N THR A 5 -1.87 -19.00 6.36
CA THR A 5 -3.32 -18.85 6.46
C THR A 5 -3.71 -17.55 7.15
N ASP A 6 -3.01 -17.17 8.22
CA ASP A 6 -3.27 -15.91 8.93
C ASP A 6 -2.88 -14.71 8.06
N SER A 7 -1.75 -14.78 7.35
CA SER A 7 -1.34 -13.75 6.38
C SER A 7 -2.37 -13.58 5.26
N ILE A 8 -2.89 -14.68 4.69
CA ILE A 8 -3.93 -14.62 3.67
C ILE A 8 -5.21 -13.97 4.21
N LYS A 9 -5.60 -14.30 5.45
CA LYS A 9 -6.76 -13.67 6.09
C LYS A 9 -6.57 -12.16 6.20
N LEU A 10 -5.42 -11.70 6.70
CA LEU A 10 -5.10 -10.27 6.82
C LEU A 10 -5.18 -9.54 5.46
N PHE A 11 -4.64 -10.14 4.40
CA PHE A 11 -4.66 -9.57 3.05
C PHE A 11 -6.05 -9.54 2.42
N THR A 12 -6.91 -10.52 2.73
CA THR A 12 -8.26 -10.59 2.18
C THR A 12 -9.28 -9.75 2.96
N SER A 13 -8.96 -9.37 4.21
CA SER A 13 -9.82 -8.60 5.10
C SER A 13 -9.53 -7.09 5.15
N LEU A 14 -8.67 -6.57 4.27
CA LEU A 14 -8.27 -5.15 4.27
C LEU A 14 -9.46 -4.19 4.31
N ASN A 15 -9.34 -3.15 5.14
CA ASN A 15 -10.34 -2.09 5.20
C ASN A 15 -10.22 -1.17 3.99
N ARG A 16 -11.20 -1.25 3.08
CA ARG A 16 -11.25 -0.52 1.81
C ARG A 16 -12.50 0.35 1.75
N ALA A 17 -12.31 1.63 1.45
CA ALA A 17 -13.40 2.60 1.33
C ALA A 17 -14.32 2.25 0.15
N PRO A 18 -15.65 2.22 0.33
CA PRO A 18 -16.60 2.10 -0.78
C PRO A 18 -16.69 3.42 -1.57
N GLY A 19 -17.28 3.38 -2.75
CA GLY A 19 -17.47 4.59 -3.57
C GLY A 19 -18.15 4.30 -4.91
N PRO A 20 -18.86 5.29 -5.48
CA PRO A 20 -19.62 5.13 -6.72
C PRO A 20 -18.72 4.87 -7.94
N THR A 21 -17.47 5.33 -7.88
CA THR A 21 -16.45 5.17 -8.93
C THR A 21 -15.93 3.74 -9.07
N TRP A 22 -16.11 2.89 -8.07
CA TRP A 22 -15.56 1.53 -8.04
C TRP A 22 -16.50 0.53 -8.68
N THR A 23 -15.99 -0.29 -9.60
CA THR A 23 -16.78 -1.27 -10.36
C THR A 23 -16.85 -2.62 -9.63
N ALA A 24 -17.59 -3.58 -10.22
CA ALA A 24 -17.64 -4.95 -9.70
C ALA A 24 -16.24 -5.61 -9.66
N ALA A 25 -15.34 -5.24 -10.57
CA ALA A 25 -13.97 -5.77 -10.61
C ALA A 25 -13.18 -5.50 -9.32
N THR A 26 -13.44 -4.38 -8.63
CA THR A 26 -12.79 -4.05 -7.34
C THR A 26 -13.67 -4.41 -6.14
N LYS A 27 -14.75 -5.18 -6.35
CA LYS A 27 -15.81 -5.44 -5.37
C LYS A 27 -16.42 -4.15 -4.82
N ARG A 28 -16.59 -3.13 -5.68
CA ARG A 28 -17.15 -1.80 -5.34
C ARG A 28 -16.38 -1.04 -4.24
N LYS A 29 -15.10 -1.38 -4.02
CA LYS A 29 -14.24 -0.78 -3.00
C LYS A 29 -12.93 -0.26 -3.61
N ALA A 30 -12.33 0.69 -2.93
CA ALA A 30 -11.07 1.32 -3.29
C ALA A 30 -9.94 0.27 -3.40
N PRO A 31 -9.25 0.17 -4.56
CA PRO A 31 -8.21 -0.83 -4.77
C PRO A 31 -6.82 -0.40 -4.27
N HIS A 32 -6.68 0.83 -3.77
CA HIS A 32 -5.41 1.44 -3.36
C HIS A 32 -4.55 0.56 -2.44
N LYS A 33 -5.07 0.13 -1.29
CA LYS A 33 -4.32 -0.71 -0.33
C LYS A 33 -3.92 -2.07 -0.93
N PRO A 34 -4.84 -2.85 -1.56
CA PRO A 34 -4.45 -4.07 -2.26
C PRO A 34 -3.34 -3.88 -3.28
N LEU A 35 -3.42 -2.83 -4.12
CA LEU A 35 -2.41 -2.57 -5.15
C LEU A 35 -1.05 -2.22 -4.55
N LEU A 36 -1.04 -1.43 -3.48
CA LEU A 36 0.20 -1.12 -2.76
C LEU A 36 0.84 -2.37 -2.18
N LEU A 37 0.07 -3.24 -1.52
CA LEU A 37 0.60 -4.46 -0.94
C LEU A 37 1.08 -5.47 -2.00
N LEU A 38 0.43 -5.54 -3.16
CA LEU A 38 0.94 -6.32 -4.30
C LEU A 38 2.29 -5.77 -4.80
N ALA A 39 2.44 -4.45 -4.88
CA ALA A 39 3.72 -3.85 -5.23
C ALA A 39 4.83 -4.17 -4.19
N VAL A 40 4.51 -4.14 -2.90
CA VAL A 40 5.45 -4.56 -1.84
C VAL A 40 5.85 -6.03 -2.00
N LEU A 41 4.89 -6.94 -2.21
CA LEU A 41 5.18 -8.37 -2.40
C LEU A 41 6.09 -8.61 -3.61
N ASP A 42 5.90 -7.85 -4.68
CA ASP A 42 6.75 -7.93 -5.87
C ASP A 42 8.18 -7.45 -5.60
N LEU A 43 8.35 -6.37 -4.84
CA LEU A 43 9.69 -5.89 -4.47
C LEU A 43 10.40 -6.86 -3.52
N VAL A 44 9.66 -7.53 -2.63
CA VAL A 44 10.19 -8.62 -1.81
C VAL A 44 10.62 -9.79 -2.70
N HIS A 45 9.79 -10.19 -3.66
CA HIS A 45 10.10 -11.27 -4.59
C HIS A 45 11.34 -10.97 -5.45
N ARG A 46 11.53 -9.71 -5.87
CA ARG A 46 12.70 -9.25 -6.64
C ARG A 46 13.97 -9.08 -5.79
N GLY A 47 13.88 -9.20 -4.47
CA GLY A 47 15.00 -9.00 -3.56
C GLY A 47 15.38 -7.52 -3.34
N VAL A 48 14.49 -6.58 -3.66
CA VAL A 48 14.66 -5.15 -3.36
C VAL A 48 14.39 -4.92 -1.88
N ILE A 49 13.21 -5.33 -1.40
CA ILE A 49 12.86 -5.31 0.02
C ILE A 49 13.33 -6.63 0.64
N THR A 50 14.43 -6.59 1.36
CA THR A 50 15.06 -7.78 1.97
C THR A 50 14.76 -7.94 3.46
N ALA A 51 14.12 -6.94 4.07
CA ALA A 51 13.75 -6.90 5.47
C ALA A 51 12.31 -6.37 5.62
N PRO A 52 11.62 -6.64 6.75
CA PRO A 52 10.26 -6.13 7.01
C PRO A 52 10.26 -4.63 7.38
N PHE A 53 11.02 -3.83 6.64
CA PHE A 53 11.15 -2.39 6.81
C PHE A 53 11.30 -1.75 5.43
N ILE A 54 10.45 -0.78 5.13
CA ILE A 54 10.49 -0.02 3.87
C ILE A 54 11.11 1.32 4.21
N ALA A 55 12.36 1.51 3.81
CA ALA A 55 13.04 2.77 4.07
C ALA A 55 12.47 3.88 3.18
N VAL A 56 12.43 5.11 3.68
CA VAL A 56 12.04 6.31 2.88
C VAL A 56 13.11 6.69 1.83
N THR A 57 14.07 5.79 1.60
CA THR A 57 15.16 5.93 0.62
C THR A 57 14.73 5.28 -0.71
N GLY A 58 15.59 4.49 -1.35
CA GLY A 58 15.35 3.87 -2.65
C GLY A 58 14.08 3.00 -2.69
N ASP A 59 13.78 2.27 -1.62
CA ASP A 59 12.62 1.38 -1.55
C ASP A 59 11.31 2.12 -1.82
N LEU A 60 11.14 3.33 -1.27
CA LEU A 60 9.91 4.10 -1.44
C LEU A 60 9.77 4.64 -2.87
N VAL A 61 10.89 4.97 -3.52
CA VAL A 61 10.90 5.40 -4.93
C VAL A 61 10.45 4.26 -5.83
N GLU A 62 11.09 3.09 -5.71
CA GLU A 62 10.72 1.91 -6.50
C GLU A 62 9.29 1.45 -6.23
N LEU A 63 8.86 1.50 -4.97
CA LEU A 63 7.50 1.15 -4.59
C LEU A 63 6.46 2.11 -5.20
N ASN A 64 6.76 3.42 -5.20
CA ASN A 64 5.90 4.42 -5.82
C ASN A 64 5.79 4.21 -7.34
N GLU A 65 6.90 3.93 -8.02
CA GLU A 65 6.89 3.65 -9.45
C GLU A 65 6.06 2.41 -9.78
N LEU A 66 6.26 1.32 -9.03
CA LEU A 66 5.54 0.06 -9.25
C LEU A 66 4.04 0.19 -8.92
N PHE A 67 3.69 0.90 -7.85
CA PHE A 67 2.30 1.22 -7.53
C PHE A 67 1.63 2.00 -8.67
N ASN A 68 2.30 3.03 -9.20
CA ASN A 68 1.75 3.83 -10.29
C ASN A 68 1.62 3.02 -11.58
N LEU A 69 2.53 2.09 -11.86
CA LEU A 69 2.42 1.16 -12.99
C LEU A 69 1.17 0.29 -12.85
N TYR A 70 0.94 -0.31 -11.68
CA TYR A 70 -0.25 -1.14 -11.43
C TYR A 70 -1.53 -0.34 -11.49
N TRP A 71 -1.52 0.87 -10.92
CA TRP A 71 -2.64 1.79 -10.98
C TRP A 71 -3.07 2.06 -12.42
N ARG A 72 -2.13 2.48 -13.27
CA ARG A 72 -2.41 2.80 -14.69
C ARG A 72 -2.88 1.59 -15.50
N ARG A 73 -2.52 0.38 -15.09
CA ARG A 73 -2.90 -0.85 -15.80
C ARG A 73 -4.34 -1.28 -15.49
N ILE A 74 -4.84 -0.96 -14.29
CA ILE A 74 -6.10 -1.50 -13.76
C ILE A 74 -7.19 -0.42 -13.72
N ILE A 75 -6.82 0.82 -13.46
CA ILE A 75 -7.77 1.92 -13.25
C ILE A 75 -7.96 2.68 -14.56
N PRO A 76 -9.23 3.03 -14.92
CA PRO A 76 -9.51 3.83 -16.10
C PRO A 76 -8.72 5.14 -16.14
N ILE A 77 -8.37 5.55 -17.36
CA ILE A 77 -7.68 6.80 -17.64
C ILE A 77 -8.47 7.98 -17.05
N GLY A 78 -7.76 8.91 -16.40
CA GLY A 78 -8.34 10.11 -15.78
C GLY A 78 -8.45 10.04 -14.25
N GLN A 79 -8.29 8.86 -13.64
CA GLN A 79 -8.15 8.77 -12.18
C GLN A 79 -6.69 8.87 -11.76
N THR A 80 -6.36 9.93 -11.03
CA THR A 80 -5.05 10.08 -10.39
C THR A 80 -5.04 9.36 -9.04
N SER A 81 -3.87 8.86 -8.67
CA SER A 81 -3.63 8.33 -7.33
C SER A 81 -2.25 8.76 -6.88
N SER A 82 -2.07 8.79 -5.57
CA SER A 82 -0.78 9.00 -4.93
C SER A 82 -0.59 7.88 -3.94
N ILE A 83 0.59 7.24 -3.94
CA ILE A 83 0.97 6.21 -2.96
C ILE A 83 0.83 6.72 -1.52
N ALA A 84 0.91 8.03 -1.32
CA ALA A 84 0.80 8.67 -0.03
C ALA A 84 -0.48 8.28 0.74
N PHE A 85 -1.61 8.22 0.03
CA PHE A 85 -2.89 7.90 0.63
C PHE A 85 -2.96 6.45 1.13
N PRO A 86 -2.74 5.40 0.32
CA PRO A 86 -2.73 4.05 0.83
C PRO A 86 -1.62 3.79 1.85
N PHE A 87 -0.42 4.36 1.67
CA PHE A 87 0.71 4.15 2.58
C PHE A 87 0.38 4.65 4.00
N SER A 88 -0.11 5.88 4.12
CA SER A 88 -0.50 6.45 5.43
C SER A 88 -1.70 5.71 6.06
N ARG A 89 -2.65 5.20 5.25
CA ARG A 89 -3.87 4.53 5.74
C ARG A 89 -3.67 3.05 6.06
N LEU A 90 -2.52 2.46 5.72
CA LEU A 90 -2.19 1.08 6.09
C LEU A 90 -1.96 0.94 7.60
N ASP A 91 -1.69 2.03 8.33
CA ASP A 91 -1.63 2.08 9.80
C ASP A 91 -2.88 1.51 10.50
N ARG A 92 -4.04 1.50 9.82
CA ARG A 92 -5.28 0.88 10.28
C ARG A 92 -5.30 -0.64 10.17
N GLU A 93 -4.32 -1.24 9.51
CA GLU A 93 -4.17 -2.69 9.40
C GLU A 93 -3.17 -3.17 10.45
N THR A 94 -3.47 -4.27 11.14
CA THR A 94 -2.70 -4.73 12.31
C THR A 94 -1.29 -5.22 12.00
N PHE A 95 -0.93 -5.35 10.72
CA PHE A 95 0.36 -5.86 10.25
C PHE A 95 1.25 -4.78 9.65
N TRP A 96 0.83 -3.53 9.63
CA TRP A 96 1.57 -2.41 9.07
C TRP A 96 1.78 -1.33 10.11
N GLN A 97 3.03 -0.96 10.33
CA GLN A 97 3.41 0.08 11.30
C GLN A 97 4.10 1.23 10.57
N LEU A 98 3.58 2.44 10.75
CA LEU A 98 4.27 3.65 10.31
C LEU A 98 5.32 4.05 11.34
N VAL A 99 6.55 4.23 10.88
CA VAL A 99 7.67 4.69 11.69
C VAL A 99 8.03 6.11 11.23
N PRO A 100 7.95 7.12 12.12
CA PRO A 100 8.35 8.49 11.76
C PRO A 100 9.84 8.55 11.43
N LYS A 101 10.19 9.49 10.56
CA LYS A 101 11.61 9.85 10.37
C LYS A 101 12.17 10.38 11.70
N PRO A 102 13.41 10.02 12.06
CA PRO A 102 14.06 10.59 13.25
C PRO A 102 13.99 12.12 13.23
N GLY A 103 13.50 12.73 14.32
CA GLY A 103 13.35 14.19 14.44
C GLY A 103 12.06 14.78 13.87
N MET A 104 11.16 13.98 13.27
CA MET A 104 9.80 14.42 12.93
C MET A 104 8.79 13.85 13.93
N ALA A 105 7.92 14.73 14.46
CA ALA A 105 6.74 14.30 15.20
C ALA A 105 5.66 13.78 14.22
N MET A 106 4.88 12.79 14.67
CA MET A 106 3.74 12.22 13.95
C MET A 106 2.59 13.23 13.96
N ASN A 107 2.68 14.25 13.12
CA ASN A 107 1.61 15.21 12.89
C ASN A 107 0.88 14.74 11.64
N GLU A 108 -0.45 14.67 11.66
CA GLU A 108 -1.30 14.10 10.59
C GLU A 108 -1.08 14.70 9.18
N THR A 109 -0.26 15.74 9.05
CA THR A 109 0.03 16.47 7.82
C THR A 109 1.41 16.20 7.22
N ASN A 110 2.37 15.62 7.96
CA ASN A 110 3.75 15.40 7.49
C ASN A 110 4.16 13.94 7.61
N CYS A 111 3.61 13.09 6.73
CA CYS A 111 4.00 11.68 6.63
C CYS A 111 4.68 11.37 5.29
N PHE A 112 5.52 12.26 4.75
CA PHE A 112 6.40 11.97 3.60
C PHE A 112 7.74 12.70 3.76
#